data_AF-A0A553G8X1-F1
#
_entry.id   AF-A0A553G8X1-F1
#
_cell.length_a   1.000
_cell.length_b   1.000
_cell.length_c   1.000
_cell.angle_alpha   90.00
_cell.angle_beta   90.00
_cell.angle_gamma   90.00
#
_symmetry.space_group_name_H-M   'P 1'
#
loop_
_entity.id
_entity.type
_entity.pdbx_description
1 polymer ?
#
loop_
_entity_poly.entity_id
_entity_poly.type
_entity_poly.pdbx_seq_one_letter_code
_entity_poly.pdbx_strand_id
1 'polypeptide(L)' 'MSDHQYINLFADCKIVRGFTQSVIIDLSRNKYYKLPNEFINVLSNYLGKTLSKLKADFDGAELSSIMQGVNL' A
#
# COMPACT_ATOMS: atom_id res chain seq x y z
N MET A 1 21.65 -10.48 1.90
CA MET A 1 20.67 -10.63 0.80
C MET A 1 19.99 -9.28 0.66
N SER A 2 20.13 -8.60 -0.49
CA SER A 2 19.45 -7.34 -0.76
C SER A 2 17.96 -7.63 -0.98
N ASP A 3 17.09 -7.03 -0.16
CA ASP A 3 15.64 -7.15 -0.30
C ASP A 3 15.19 -6.53 -1.63
N HIS A 4 15.00 -7.37 -2.65
CA HIS A 4 14.40 -7.00 -3.93
C HIS A 4 12.87 -7.05 -3.86
N GLN A 5 12.28 -6.74 -2.70
CA GLN A 5 10.84 -6.67 -2.53
C GLN A 5 10.36 -5.32 -3.04
N TYR A 6 9.47 -5.33 -4.03
CA TYR A 6 8.90 -4.14 -4.65
C TYR A 6 7.45 -3.95 -4.24
N ILE A 7 7.05 -2.70 -4.12
CA ILE A 7 5.65 -2.34 -3.94
C ILE A 7 4.98 -2.34 -5.31
N ASN A 8 4.07 -3.29 -5.52
CA ASN A 8 3.36 -3.46 -6.77
C ASN A 8 1.85 -3.51 -6.54
N LEU A 9 1.13 -2.97 -7.51
CA LEU A 9 -0.32 -3.15 -7.64
C LEU A 9 -0.58 -3.77 -9.01
N PHE A 10 -1.29 -4.89 -9.04
CA PHE A 10 -1.65 -5.54 -10.30
C PHE A 10 -2.62 -4.69 -11.11
N ALA A 11 -2.57 -4.79 -12.44
CA ALA A 11 -3.34 -3.92 -13.34
C ALA A 11 -4.87 -4.10 -13.23
N ASP A 12 -5.29 -5.28 -12.79
CA ASP A 12 -6.68 -5.64 -12.48
C ASP A 12 -7.15 -5.12 -11.13
N CYS A 13 -6.25 -4.66 -10.25
CA CYS A 13 -6.62 -3.96 -9.03
C CYS A 13 -6.98 -2.50 -9.34
N LYS A 14 -8.13 -2.04 -8.85
CA LYS A 14 -8.60 -0.65 -8.98
C LYS A 14 -8.65 0.04 -7.62
N ILE A 15 -8.12 1.25 -7.55
CA ILE A 15 -8.21 2.09 -6.35
C ILE A 15 -9.39 3.05 -6.51
N VAL A 16 -10.27 3.08 -5.52
CA VAL A 16 -11.36 4.04 -5.41
C VAL A 16 -11.17 4.85 -4.13
N ARG A 17 -11.01 6.17 -4.27
CA ARG A 17 -10.92 7.09 -3.12
C ARG A 17 -12.31 7.50 -2.66
N GLY A 18 -12.63 7.21 -1.40
CA GLY A 18 -13.83 7.70 -0.73
C GLY A 18 -13.53 8.91 0.17
N PHE A 19 -14.59 9.47 0.76
CA PHE A 19 -14.48 10.66 1.61
C PHE A 19 -13.64 10.43 2.87
N THR A 20 -13.84 9.30 3.56
CA THR A 20 -13.11 8.94 4.80
C THR A 20 -12.10 7.83 4.64
N GLN A 21 -12.27 6.95 3.66
CA GLN A 21 -11.44 5.78 3.43
C GLN A 21 -11.39 5.46 1.94
N SER A 22 -10.34 4.78 1.52
CA SER A 22 -10.19 4.27 0.17
C SER A 22 -10.43 2.77 0.14
N VAL A 23 -10.69 2.26 -1.06
CA VAL A 23 -10.82 0.83 -1.32
C VAL A 23 -9.93 0.43 -2.49
N ILE A 24 -9.20 -0.67 -2.34
CA ILE A 24 -8.59 -1.40 -3.45
C ILE A 24 -9.50 -2.58 -3.78
N ILE A 25 -9.91 -2.67 -5.04
CA ILE A 25 -10.76 -3.74 -5.57
C ILE A 25 -9.89 -4.64 -6.45
N ASP A 26 -9.71 -5.89 -6.06
CA ASP A 26 -9.10 -6.95 -6.87
C ASP A 26 -10.20 -7.63 -7.70
N LEU A 27 -10.24 -7.31 -8.99
CA LEU A 27 -11.29 -7.75 -9.90
C LEU A 27 -11.19 -9.25 -10.21
N SER A 28 -9.99 -9.82 -10.32
CA SER A 28 -9.82 -11.23 -10.66
C SER A 28 -10.18 -12.15 -9.50
N ARG A 29 -9.96 -11.70 -8.27
CA ARG A 29 -10.27 -12.49 -7.05
C ARG A 29 -11.61 -12.14 -6.42
N ASN A 30 -12.32 -11.15 -6.98
CA ASN A 30 -13.55 -10.60 -6.42
C ASN A 30 -13.40 -10.23 -4.93
N LYS A 31 -12.30 -9.55 -4.60
CA LYS A 31 -11.96 -9.12 -3.25
C LYS A 31 -11.82 -7.61 -3.19
N TYR A 32 -12.05 -7.06 -2.01
CA TYR A 32 -11.79 -5.65 -1.76
C TYR A 32 -11.11 -5.46 -0.41
N TYR A 33 -10.29 -4.42 -0.34
CA TYR A 33 -9.48 -4.07 0.83
C TYR A 33 -9.73 -2.60 1.15
N LYS A 34 -10.23 -2.33 2.36
CA LYS A 34 -10.41 -0.95 2.85
C LYS A 34 -9.09 -0.48 3.46
N LEU A 35 -8.68 0.72 3.10
CA LEU A 35 -7.43 1.33 3.56
C LEU A 35 -7.68 2.80 3.89
N PRO A 36 -6.98 3.35 4.89
CA PRO A 36 -6.96 4.80 5.08
C PRO A 36 -6.45 5.52 3.83
N ASN A 37 -6.91 6.75 3.60
CA ASN A 37 -6.54 7.50 2.40
C ASN A 37 -5.03 7.78 2.34
N GLU A 38 -4.41 7.92 3.50
CA GLU A 38 -2.98 8.12 3.69
C GLU A 38 -2.18 6.96 3.10
N PHE A 39 -2.65 5.72 3.25
CA PHE A 39 -1.98 4.55 2.69
C PHE A 39 -2.02 4.53 1.18
N ILE A 40 -3.13 4.94 0.57
CA ILE A 40 -3.20 5.03 -0.89
C ILE A 40 -2.23 6.08 -1.41
N ASN A 41 -2.01 7.18 -0.67
CA ASN A 41 -1.00 8.17 -1.02
C ASN A 41 0.40 7.55 -0.99
N VAL A 42 0.73 6.81 0.08
CA VAL A 42 2.00 6.08 0.18
C VAL A 42 2.13 5.06 -0.94
N LEU A 43 1.12 4.22 -1.16
CA LEU A 43 1.15 3.20 -2.21
C LEU A 43 1.45 3.85 -3.57
N SER A 44 0.70 4.89 -3.93
CA SER A 44 0.86 5.60 -5.20
C SER A 44 2.24 6.21 -5.37
N ASN A 45 2.82 6.77 -4.30
CA ASN A 45 4.14 7.42 -4.33
C ASN A 45 5.31 6.44 -4.39
N TYR A 46 5.08 5.17 -4.02
CA TYR A 46 6.13 4.14 -3.95
C TYR A 46 5.89 2.94 -4.87
N LEU A 47 4.88 2.97 -5.74
CA LEU A 47 4.71 1.96 -6.79
C LEU A 47 6.00 1.81 -7.60
N GLY A 48 6.45 0.57 -7.77
CA GLY A 48 7.69 0.22 -8.47
C GLY A 48 8.98 0.50 -7.68
N LYS A 49 8.89 1.07 -6.47
CA LYS A 49 10.04 1.25 -5.57
C LYS A 49 10.23 0.03 -4.66
N THR A 50 11.43 -0.11 -4.12
CA THR A 50 11.75 -1.18 -3.17
C THR A 50 11.20 -0.87 -1.77
N LEU A 51 10.91 -1.91 -1.00
CA LEU A 51 10.56 -1.78 0.41
C LEU A 51 11.69 -1.14 1.22
N SER A 52 12.95 -1.36 0.83
CA SER A 52 14.09 -0.69 1.46
C SER A 52 14.02 0.83 1.29
N LYS A 53 13.60 1.33 0.11
CA LYS A 53 13.41 2.77 -0.10
C LYS A 53 12.27 3.32 0.73
N LEU A 54 11.14 2.61 0.80
CA LEU A 54 10.04 2.98 1.70
C LEU A 54 10.51 3.04 3.16
N LYS A 55 11.24 2.02 3.63
CA LYS A 55 11.79 1.95 5.00
C LYS A 55 12.79 3.04 5.32
N ALA A 56 13.54 3.53 4.32
CA ALA A 56 14.48 4.62 4.51
C ALA A 56 13.80 6.00 4.59
N ASP A 57 12.67 6.16 3.89
CA ASP A 57 11.97 7.45 3.78
C ASP A 57 10.95 7.67 4.91
N PHE A 58 10.60 6.63 5.68
CA PHE A 58 9.76 6.73 6.87
C PHE A 58 10.59 6.39 8.11
N ASP A 59 10.67 7.32 9.06
CA ASP A 59 11.25 7.03 10.37
C ASP A 59 10.44 5.91 11.06
N GLY A 60 11.13 4.97 11.71
CA GLY A 60 10.60 3.66 12.13
C GLY A 60 9.31 3.66 12.98
N ALA A 61 8.90 4.82 13.52
CA ALA A 61 7.63 5.00 14.21
C ALA A 61 6.42 5.01 13.24
N GLU A 62 6.50 5.70 12.10
CA GLU A 62 5.36 5.90 11.19
C GLU A 62 4.99 4.63 10.40
N LEU A 63 5.98 3.81 10.03
CA LEU A 63 5.74 2.55 9.31
C LEU A 63 5.03 1.50 10.13
N SER A 64 5.28 1.45 11.45
CA SER A 64 4.65 0.46 12.33
C SER A 64 3.13 0.67 12.46
N SER A 65 2.69 1.93 12.51
CA SER A 65 1.26 2.29 12.53
C SER A 65 0.59 2.02 11.19
N ILE A 66 1.34 2.17 10.09
CA ILE A 66 0.87 1.83 8.75
C ILE A 66 0.74 0.30 8.60
N MET A 67 1.76 -0.48 8.96
CA MET A 67 1.70 -1.93 8.76
C MET A 67 0.69 -2.65 9.67
N GLN A 68 0.37 -2.14 10.86
CA GLN A 68 -0.64 -2.74 11.75
C GLN A 68 -2.10 -2.57 11.26
N GLY A 69 -2.38 -1.57 10.42
CA GLY A 69 -3.72 -1.37 9.83
C GLY A 69 -4.04 -2.34 8.68
N VAL A 70 -3.02 -3.08 8.22
CA VAL A 70 -3.11 -4.03 7.13
C VAL A 70 -2.89 -5.41 7.74
N ASN A 71 -3.96 -5.99 8.30
CA ASN A 71 -4.00 -7.43 8.55
C ASN A 71 -3.96 -8.15 7.18
N LEU A 72 -2.74 -8.32 6.65
CA LEU A 72 -2.39 -9.26 5.58
C LEU A 72 -1.58 -10.41 6.19
#